data_AF-A0A8I2ZQ14-F1
#
_entry.id   AF-A0A8I2ZQ14-F1
#
_cell.length_a   1.000
_cell.length_b   1.000
_cell.length_c   1.000
_cell.angle_alpha   90.00
_cell.angle_beta   90.00
_cell.angle_gamma   90.00
#
_symmetry.space_group_name_H-M   'P 1'
#
loop_
_entity.id
_entity.type
_entity.pdbx_description
1 polymer ?
#
loop_
_entity_poly.entity_id
_entity_poly.type
_entity_poly.pdbx_seq_one_letter_code
_entity_poly.pdbx_strand_id
1 'polypeptide(L)'
;MQSNEMLPRLQARPGDIIALQHQENGHVTLPETSPHKEHGGTIFIYGTRVPSEDDILLSIHRVWNAEGTGGDRRGSLLAVRSFDDGQCYQINNGQISIDRQDAFRKDPADPQGADLWCQSDIRLPNKCGVYTLYWVWEWPFKPGGIERPADIYTSCMDVEILPGIQQGKVSYVDGQDLNWAGVKEQMLAG
;
A
#
# COMPACT_ATOMS: atom_id res chain seq x y z
N MET A 1 16.37 -2.36 -13.89
CA MET A 1 16.23 -3.29 -12.75
C MET A 1 16.46 -4.73 -13.20
N GLN A 2 17.30 -5.48 -12.49
CA GLN A 2 17.49 -6.93 -12.74
C GLN A 2 16.38 -7.71 -12.03
N SER A 3 15.77 -8.68 -12.71
CA SER A 3 14.82 -9.61 -12.09
C SER A 3 15.55 -10.46 -11.05
N ASN A 4 15.18 -10.33 -9.78
CA ASN A 4 15.65 -11.21 -8.72
C ASN A 4 14.81 -12.50 -8.78
N GLU A 5 15.40 -13.64 -9.14
CA GLU A 5 14.67 -14.92 -9.23
C GLU A 5 14.05 -15.36 -7.90
N MET A 6 14.52 -14.83 -6.76
CA MET A 6 13.97 -15.13 -5.43
C MET A 6 12.72 -14.33 -5.08
N LEU A 7 12.43 -13.24 -5.79
CA LEU A 7 11.25 -12.40 -5.60
C LEU A 7 10.63 -12.11 -6.99
N PRO A 8 9.91 -13.07 -7.57
CA PRO A 8 9.33 -12.90 -8.89
C PRO A 8 8.34 -11.74 -8.90
N ARG A 9 8.24 -11.06 -10.05
CA ARG A 9 7.23 -10.02 -10.27
C ARG A 9 5.84 -10.63 -10.09
N LEU A 10 4.96 -9.91 -9.40
CA LEU A 10 3.55 -10.27 -9.30
C LEU A 10 2.96 -10.34 -10.71
N GLN A 11 2.25 -11.42 -11.01
CA GLN A 11 1.49 -11.55 -12.26
C GLN A 11 0.03 -11.21 -12.00
N ALA A 12 -0.50 -10.31 -12.81
CA ALA A 12 -1.90 -9.88 -12.72
C ALA A 12 -2.49 -9.69 -14.12
N ARG A 13 -3.78 -9.40 -14.20
CA ARG A 13 -4.49 -9.07 -15.43
C ARG A 13 -4.91 -7.59 -15.46
N PRO A 14 -5.19 -7.04 -16.66
CA PRO A 14 -5.70 -5.68 -16.78
C PRO A 14 -6.96 -5.47 -15.94
N GLY A 15 -6.95 -4.45 -15.09
CA GLY A 15 -8.09 -4.09 -14.25
C GLY A 15 -8.23 -4.85 -12.93
N ASP A 16 -7.34 -5.82 -12.66
CA ASP A 16 -7.28 -6.53 -11.37
C ASP A 16 -7.07 -5.55 -10.22
N ILE A 17 -7.57 -5.92 -9.04
CA ILE A 17 -7.21 -5.25 -7.80
C ILE A 17 -6.14 -6.10 -7.11
N ILE A 18 -5.06 -5.44 -6.70
CA ILE A 18 -3.95 -6.07 -5.97
C ILE A 18 -3.76 -5.41 -4.61
N ALA A 19 -3.24 -6.20 -3.68
CA ALA A 19 -2.88 -5.78 -2.34
C ALA A 19 -1.39 -5.43 -2.26
N LEU A 20 -1.09 -4.25 -1.73
CA LEU A 20 0.26 -3.86 -1.31
C LEU A 20 0.32 -4.01 0.21
N GLN A 21 1.00 -5.05 0.69
CA GLN A 21 1.06 -5.39 2.11
C GLN A 21 2.37 -4.92 2.76
N HIS A 22 2.29 -4.42 3.99
CA HIS A 22 3.43 -3.95 4.77
C HIS A 22 3.28 -4.26 6.26
N GLN A 23 4.41 -4.46 6.92
CA GLN A 23 4.46 -4.63 8.37
C GLN A 23 4.38 -3.27 9.06
N GLU A 24 3.54 -3.19 10.09
CA GLU A 24 3.34 -1.93 10.80
C GLU A 24 4.41 -1.62 11.85
N ASN A 25 5.14 -2.64 12.33
CA ASN A 25 6.31 -2.48 13.18
C ASN A 25 6.10 -1.61 14.44
N GLY A 26 4.89 -1.65 15.02
CA GLY A 26 4.47 -0.83 16.16
C GLY A 26 4.01 0.59 15.82
N HIS A 27 4.09 1.04 14.56
CA HIS A 27 3.61 2.38 14.16
C HIS A 27 2.09 2.53 14.22
N VAL A 28 1.36 1.41 14.24
CA VAL A 28 -0.09 1.36 14.32
C VAL A 28 -0.54 0.86 15.70
N THR A 29 0.02 -0.24 16.17
CA THR A 29 -0.46 -0.88 17.42
C THR A 29 0.23 -0.38 18.70
N LEU A 30 1.35 0.35 18.56
CA LEU A 30 2.09 0.97 19.66
C LEU A 30 2.38 2.48 19.38
N PRO A 31 1.35 3.29 19.07
CA PRO A 31 1.54 4.69 18.66
C PRO A 31 2.20 5.55 19.73
N GLU A 32 2.11 5.17 21.00
CA GLU A 32 2.75 5.83 22.14
C GLU A 32 4.28 5.81 22.08
N THR A 33 4.87 4.90 21.30
CA THR A 33 6.32 4.88 21.05
C THR A 33 6.79 6.07 20.21
N SER A 34 5.86 6.74 19.53
CA SER A 34 6.11 7.88 18.65
C SER A 34 5.19 9.07 18.96
N PRO A 35 5.23 9.61 20.20
CA PRO A 35 4.22 10.56 20.70
C PRO A 35 4.24 11.92 19.98
N HIS A 36 5.28 12.20 19.19
CA HIS A 36 5.46 13.41 18.41
C HIS A 36 4.87 13.31 16.98
N LYS A 37 4.32 12.15 16.61
CA LYS A 37 3.70 11.89 15.30
C LYS A 37 2.19 11.99 15.39
N GLU A 38 1.55 12.57 14.37
CA GLU A 38 0.11 12.88 14.41
C GLU A 38 -0.78 11.63 14.37
N HIS A 39 -0.39 10.67 13.55
CA HIS A 39 -1.08 9.41 13.22
C HIS A 39 -0.07 8.44 12.59
N GLY A 40 -0.48 7.24 12.19
CA GLY A 40 0.39 6.26 11.50
C GLY A 40 1.00 6.74 10.17
N GLY A 41 0.51 7.85 9.61
CA GLY A 41 0.99 8.42 8.35
C GLY A 41 0.14 8.04 7.15
N THR A 42 0.55 8.55 5.98
CA THR A 42 -0.21 8.45 4.74
C THR A 42 0.63 7.77 3.67
N ILE A 43 0.03 6.80 2.98
CA ILE A 43 0.62 6.11 1.85
C ILE A 43 0.11 6.74 0.56
N PHE A 44 1.02 7.03 -0.34
CA PHE A 44 0.77 7.48 -1.71
C PHE A 44 1.30 6.41 -2.66
N ILE A 45 0.44 5.96 -3.56
CA ILE A 45 0.78 4.90 -4.52
C ILE A 45 0.70 5.47 -5.91
N TYR A 46 1.84 5.48 -6.59
CA TYR A 46 1.99 5.94 -7.95
C TYR A 46 2.24 4.77 -8.88
N GLY A 47 1.93 4.93 -10.17
CA GLY A 47 2.30 3.92 -11.15
C GLY A 47 2.57 4.47 -12.55
N THR A 48 3.42 3.76 -13.28
CA THR A 48 3.86 4.11 -14.64
C THR A 48 4.16 2.88 -15.48
N ARG A 49 3.98 3.00 -16.80
CA ARG A 49 4.44 2.01 -17.80
C ARG A 49 5.80 2.39 -18.40
N VAL A 50 6.32 3.55 -18.04
CA VAL A 50 7.54 4.13 -18.59
C VAL A 50 8.41 4.61 -17.42
N PRO A 51 8.88 3.70 -16.53
CA PRO A 51 9.78 4.07 -15.43
C PRO A 51 11.10 4.62 -16.00
N SER A 52 11.77 5.46 -15.22
CA SER A 52 13.09 6.00 -15.54
C SER A 52 14.09 5.67 -14.43
N GLU A 53 15.34 5.41 -14.80
CA GLU A 53 16.42 5.27 -13.81
C GLU A 53 16.75 6.61 -13.12
N ASP A 54 16.35 7.73 -13.73
CA ASP A 54 16.49 9.08 -13.18
C ASP A 54 15.28 9.52 -12.33
N ASP A 55 14.35 8.60 -12.03
CA ASP A 55 13.21 8.91 -11.17
C ASP A 55 13.67 9.25 -9.76
N ILE A 56 13.31 10.45 -9.29
CA ILE A 56 13.60 10.93 -7.95
C ILE A 56 12.31 11.20 -7.19
N LEU A 57 12.34 11.06 -5.87
CA LEU A 57 11.16 11.27 -5.01
C LEU A 57 10.45 12.61 -5.31
N LEU A 58 11.22 13.69 -5.44
CA LEU A 58 10.69 15.05 -5.62
C LEU A 58 10.09 15.31 -7.01
N SER A 59 10.36 14.47 -8.03
CA SER A 59 9.73 14.61 -9.34
C SER A 59 8.40 13.84 -9.44
N ILE A 60 8.11 12.96 -8.48
CA ILE A 60 6.94 12.07 -8.47
C ILE A 60 5.99 12.42 -7.32
N HIS A 61 6.49 12.40 -6.08
CA HIS A 61 5.68 12.55 -4.87
C HIS A 61 5.04 13.94 -4.80
N ARG A 62 3.72 13.98 -4.67
CA ARG A 62 2.88 15.20 -4.75
C ARG A 62 3.02 16.00 -6.07
N VAL A 63 3.64 15.42 -7.10
CA VAL A 63 3.78 16.01 -8.44
C VAL A 63 2.93 15.26 -9.45
N TRP A 64 3.02 13.93 -9.49
CA TRP A 64 2.08 13.10 -10.25
C TRP A 64 0.70 13.13 -9.58
N ASN A 65 -0.34 13.27 -10.40
CA ASN A 65 -1.73 13.39 -9.96
C ASN A 65 -2.61 12.28 -10.55
N ALA A 66 -3.85 12.17 -10.09
CA ALA A 66 -4.76 11.11 -10.50
C ALA A 66 -5.12 11.22 -12.00
N GLU A 67 -5.12 12.44 -12.55
CA GLU A 67 -5.41 12.73 -13.94
C GLU A 67 -4.26 12.33 -14.89
N GLY A 68 -3.08 11.98 -14.36
CA GLY A 68 -1.89 11.66 -15.16
C GLY A 68 -1.33 12.86 -15.94
N THR A 69 -1.62 14.07 -15.49
CA THR A 69 -1.19 15.34 -16.12
C THR A 69 -0.06 16.03 -15.36
N GLY A 70 0.22 15.58 -14.14
CA GLY A 70 1.27 16.09 -13.28
C GLY A 70 2.68 15.74 -13.75
N GLY A 71 3.65 16.59 -13.38
CA GLY A 71 5.06 16.40 -13.71
C GLY A 71 5.32 16.22 -15.20
N ASP A 72 6.06 15.17 -15.53
CA ASP A 72 6.41 14.77 -16.90
C ASP A 72 5.36 13.90 -17.59
N ARG A 73 4.21 13.66 -16.94
CA ARG A 73 3.06 12.92 -17.48
C ARG A 73 3.34 11.45 -17.83
N ARG A 74 4.41 10.87 -17.30
CA ARG A 74 4.71 9.43 -17.52
C ARG A 74 3.88 8.51 -16.63
N GLY A 75 3.46 8.98 -15.46
CA GLY A 75 2.66 8.21 -14.52
C GLY A 75 1.56 9.02 -13.86
N SER A 76 0.90 8.39 -12.89
CA SER A 76 -0.24 8.95 -12.16
C SER A 76 -0.27 8.48 -10.71
N LEU A 77 -0.98 9.23 -9.88
CA LEU A 77 -1.37 8.81 -8.53
C LEU A 77 -2.54 7.83 -8.63
N LEU A 78 -2.36 6.61 -8.13
CA LEU A 78 -3.36 5.54 -8.17
C LEU A 78 -4.24 5.55 -6.92
N ALA A 79 -3.63 5.80 -5.76
CA ALA A 79 -4.32 5.79 -4.50
C ALA A 79 -3.60 6.63 -3.44
N VAL A 80 -4.38 7.20 -2.54
CA VAL A 80 -3.93 7.69 -1.23
C VAL A 80 -4.64 6.85 -0.17
N ARG A 81 -3.89 6.32 0.79
CA ARG A 81 -4.37 5.44 1.85
C ARG A 81 -3.77 5.83 3.19
N SER A 82 -4.46 5.50 4.27
CA SER A 82 -3.84 5.52 5.61
C SER A 82 -2.80 4.41 5.69
N PHE A 83 -1.69 4.63 6.40
CA PHE A 83 -0.74 3.56 6.71
C PHE A 83 -1.37 2.45 7.56
N ASP A 84 -2.31 2.85 8.43
CA ASP A 84 -3.19 1.97 9.18
C ASP A 84 -4.46 1.69 8.36
N ASP A 85 -4.67 0.44 7.97
CA ASP A 85 -5.86 0.02 7.20
C ASP A 85 -7.10 -0.22 8.08
N GLY A 86 -6.97 -0.08 9.39
CA GLY A 86 -8.05 -0.25 10.37
C GLY A 86 -8.22 -1.67 10.91
N GLN A 87 -7.61 -2.67 10.29
CA GLN A 87 -7.73 -4.08 10.69
C GLN A 87 -6.39 -4.73 11.09
N CYS A 88 -5.28 -4.29 10.51
CA CYS A 88 -3.97 -4.88 10.71
C CYS A 88 -3.45 -4.76 12.14
N TYR A 89 -2.56 -5.68 12.53
CA TYR A 89 -1.92 -5.65 13.84
C TYR A 89 -0.59 -6.43 13.82
N GLN A 90 0.41 -5.91 14.52
CA GLN A 90 1.49 -6.73 15.08
C GLN A 90 1.06 -7.23 16.45
N ILE A 91 1.28 -8.50 16.76
CA ILE A 91 0.97 -9.06 18.08
C ILE A 91 1.90 -8.43 19.13
N ASN A 92 1.30 -7.78 20.12
CA ASN A 92 1.97 -7.23 21.30
C ASN A 92 0.95 -7.02 22.44
N ASN A 93 1.41 -6.42 23.54
CA ASN A 93 0.60 -6.19 24.74
C ASN A 93 -0.15 -4.84 24.74
N GLY A 94 -0.08 -4.06 23.65
CA GLY A 94 -0.80 -2.80 23.50
C GLY A 94 -2.29 -3.04 23.27
N GLN A 95 -3.14 -2.13 23.77
CA GLN A 95 -4.60 -2.29 23.70
C GLN A 95 -5.12 -2.39 22.26
N ILE A 96 -4.54 -1.62 21.33
CA ILE A 96 -4.92 -1.65 19.91
C ILE A 96 -4.66 -3.05 19.31
N SER A 97 -3.52 -3.65 19.61
CA SER A 97 -3.18 -5.01 19.16
C SER A 97 -4.17 -6.04 19.71
N ILE A 98 -4.48 -5.96 21.01
CA ILE A 98 -5.41 -6.89 21.69
C ILE A 98 -6.82 -6.78 21.09
N ASP A 99 -7.33 -5.56 20.93
CA ASP A 99 -8.67 -5.33 20.39
C ASP A 99 -8.79 -5.80 18.93
N ARG A 100 -7.75 -5.56 18.11
CA ARG A 100 -7.73 -6.00 16.71
C ARG A 100 -7.57 -7.51 16.57
N GLN A 101 -6.80 -8.17 17.44
CA GLN A 101 -6.73 -9.63 17.45
C GLN A 101 -8.08 -10.28 17.78
N ASP A 102 -8.91 -9.64 18.60
CA ASP A 102 -10.27 -10.11 18.90
C ASP A 102 -11.23 -9.86 17.72
N ALA A 103 -11.17 -8.67 17.12
CA ALA A 103 -12.05 -8.29 16.01
C ALA A 103 -11.68 -8.94 14.66
N PHE A 104 -10.39 -9.14 14.39
CA PHE A 104 -9.83 -9.56 13.11
C PHE A 104 -8.98 -10.82 13.24
N ARG A 105 -9.48 -11.80 14.00
CA ARG A 105 -8.78 -13.08 14.21
C ARG A 105 -8.54 -13.80 12.88
N LYS A 106 -7.31 -14.31 12.71
CA LYS A 106 -6.91 -15.17 11.60
C LYS A 106 -5.98 -16.29 12.03
N ASP A 107 -5.93 -17.36 11.24
CA ASP A 107 -4.95 -18.42 11.43
C ASP A 107 -3.57 -17.97 10.89
N PRO A 108 -2.45 -18.26 11.58
CA PRO A 108 -1.13 -17.89 11.11
C PRO A 108 -0.80 -18.48 9.73
N ALA A 109 -0.22 -17.67 8.84
CA ALA A 109 0.21 -18.10 7.51
C ALA A 109 1.48 -17.36 7.07
N ASP A 110 2.39 -18.07 6.41
CA ASP A 110 3.60 -17.46 5.84
C ASP A 110 3.24 -16.54 4.66
N PRO A 111 3.91 -15.38 4.51
CA PRO A 111 5.02 -14.88 5.33
C PRO A 111 4.58 -14.05 6.54
N GLN A 112 3.28 -13.82 6.73
CA GLN A 112 2.77 -12.92 7.76
C GLN A 112 2.92 -13.47 9.19
N GLY A 113 3.00 -14.79 9.33
CA GLY A 113 2.96 -15.45 10.63
C GLY A 113 1.62 -15.17 11.31
N ALA A 114 1.66 -14.91 12.61
CA ALA A 114 0.45 -14.65 13.41
C ALA A 114 -0.04 -13.18 13.32
N ASP A 115 0.82 -12.26 12.89
CA ASP A 115 0.48 -10.86 12.65
C ASP A 115 -0.42 -10.71 11.42
N LEU A 116 -1.31 -9.71 11.42
CA LEU A 116 -2.05 -9.32 10.22
C LEU A 116 -1.37 -8.07 9.63
N TRP A 117 -0.74 -8.21 8.46
CA TRP A 117 -0.05 -7.10 7.82
C TRP A 117 -1.05 -6.03 7.36
N CYS A 118 -0.62 -4.76 7.38
CA CYS A 118 -1.43 -3.68 6.85
C CYS A 118 -1.43 -3.71 5.32
N GLN A 119 -2.51 -3.23 4.73
CA GLN A 119 -2.74 -3.36 3.30
C GLN A 119 -3.26 -2.08 2.64
N SER A 120 -2.76 -1.83 1.43
CA SER A 120 -3.32 -0.86 0.51
C SER A 120 -3.74 -1.56 -0.79
N ASP A 121 -5.04 -1.54 -1.08
CA ASP A 121 -5.62 -2.11 -2.29
C ASP A 121 -5.71 -1.07 -3.42
N ILE A 122 -5.21 -1.45 -4.59
CA ILE A 122 -5.20 -0.62 -5.79
C ILE A 122 -5.70 -1.37 -7.02
N ARG A 123 -6.39 -0.65 -7.89
CA ARG A 123 -6.79 -1.17 -9.19
C ARG A 123 -5.70 -0.92 -10.23
N LEU A 124 -5.27 -1.97 -10.91
CA LEU A 124 -4.31 -1.92 -11.99
C LEU A 124 -4.91 -1.31 -13.27
N PRO A 125 -4.10 -0.70 -14.14
CA PRO A 125 -4.58 -0.16 -15.39
C PRO A 125 -5.14 -1.25 -16.31
N ASN A 126 -6.09 -0.88 -17.16
CA ASN A 126 -6.63 -1.75 -18.22
C ASN A 126 -5.66 -1.87 -19.42
N LYS A 127 -4.36 -2.08 -19.17
CA LYS A 127 -3.31 -2.20 -20.20
C LYS A 127 -2.29 -3.25 -19.79
N CYS A 128 -1.81 -4.03 -20.76
CA CYS A 128 -0.83 -5.08 -20.55
C CYS A 128 0.62 -4.55 -20.54
N GLY A 129 1.53 -5.40 -20.06
CA GLY A 129 2.97 -5.17 -19.97
C GLY A 129 3.44 -4.91 -18.54
N VAL A 130 4.72 -4.60 -18.40
CA VAL A 130 5.31 -4.24 -17.11
C VAL A 130 4.74 -2.91 -16.62
N TYR A 131 4.36 -2.89 -15.35
CA TYR A 131 3.87 -1.70 -14.67
C TYR A 131 4.64 -1.51 -13.37
N THR A 132 5.32 -0.39 -13.23
CA THR A 132 6.10 -0.05 -12.05
C THR A 132 5.24 0.76 -11.10
N LEU A 133 5.22 0.34 -9.84
CA LEU A 133 4.57 1.00 -8.73
C LEU A 133 5.62 1.69 -7.86
N TYR A 134 5.33 2.89 -7.40
CA TYR A 134 6.07 3.57 -6.34
C TYR A 134 5.15 3.69 -5.13
N TRP A 135 5.56 3.06 -4.03
CA TRP A 135 4.91 3.16 -2.74
C TRP A 135 5.67 4.17 -1.89
N VAL A 136 4.99 5.20 -1.42
CA VAL A 136 5.58 6.28 -0.62
C VAL A 136 4.78 6.42 0.67
N TRP A 137 5.42 6.16 1.81
CA TRP A 137 4.84 6.43 3.13
C TRP A 137 5.41 7.72 3.69
N GLU A 138 4.53 8.70 3.91
CA GLU A 138 4.84 10.00 4.51
C GLU A 138 4.31 10.03 5.95
N TRP A 139 5.20 10.24 6.92
CA TRP A 139 4.87 10.21 8.34
C TRP A 139 5.16 11.55 9.03
N PRO A 140 4.16 12.45 9.10
CA PRO A 140 4.37 13.81 9.57
C PRO A 140 4.45 13.93 11.10
N PHE A 141 5.14 14.98 11.55
CA PHE A 141 5.17 15.41 12.95
C PHE A 141 3.89 16.17 13.31
N LYS A 142 3.49 16.11 14.59
CA LYS A 142 2.33 16.84 15.10
C LYS A 142 2.43 18.35 14.83
N PRO A 143 1.34 19.00 14.39
CA PRO A 143 1.27 20.45 14.32
C PRO A 143 1.50 21.10 15.69
N GLY A 144 2.17 22.25 15.72
CA GLY A 144 2.43 23.01 16.96
C GLY A 144 3.57 22.47 17.83
N GLY A 145 4.27 21.42 17.39
CA GLY A 145 5.54 20.97 17.98
C GLY A 145 6.76 21.62 17.31
N ILE A 146 7.92 20.97 17.40
CA ILE A 146 9.08 21.35 16.57
C ILE A 146 8.73 20.99 15.12
N GLU A 147 8.55 22.01 14.27
CA GLU A 147 8.38 21.79 12.83
C GLU A 147 9.60 21.06 12.26
N ARG A 148 9.37 19.85 11.75
CA ARG A 148 10.38 19.03 11.08
C ARG A 148 9.79 18.45 9.80
N PRO A 149 10.62 18.23 8.77
CA PRO A 149 10.19 17.47 7.61
C PRO A 149 9.60 16.12 8.03
N ALA A 150 8.59 15.65 7.29
CA ALA A 150 8.06 14.30 7.49
C ALA A 150 9.16 13.26 7.25
N ASP A 151 9.09 12.15 7.98
CA ASP A 151 9.87 10.97 7.60
C ASP A 151 9.21 10.35 6.37
N ILE A 152 10.02 10.03 5.36
CA ILE A 152 9.52 9.46 4.11
C ILE A 152 10.25 8.16 3.83
N TYR A 153 9.47 7.10 3.62
CA TYR A 153 9.95 5.78 3.23
C TYR A 153 9.38 5.44 1.86
N THR A 154 10.19 4.79 1.02
CA THR A 154 9.78 4.42 -0.32
C THR A 154 10.14 2.99 -0.66
N SER A 155 9.33 2.39 -1.53
CA SER A 155 9.64 1.14 -2.19
C SER A 155 9.12 1.20 -3.62
N CYS A 156 9.77 0.47 -4.52
CA CYS A 156 9.35 0.33 -5.90
C CYS A 156 9.17 -1.15 -6.23
N MET A 157 8.16 -1.44 -7.04
CA MET A 157 7.77 -2.82 -7.33
C MET A 157 7.29 -2.91 -8.78
N ASP A 158 7.68 -3.96 -9.48
CA ASP A 158 7.20 -4.22 -10.84
C ASP A 158 6.12 -5.32 -10.83
N VAL A 159 5.03 -5.03 -11.52
CA VAL A 159 3.93 -5.97 -11.78
C VAL A 159 3.94 -6.32 -13.26
N GLU A 160 3.88 -7.61 -13.57
CA GLU A 160 3.69 -8.10 -14.93
C GLU A 160 2.19 -8.22 -15.21
N ILE A 161 1.63 -7.30 -16.00
CA ILE A 161 0.22 -7.33 -16.40
C ILE A 161 0.09 -8.16 -17.69
N LEU A 162 -0.34 -9.41 -17.54
CA LEU A 162 -0.42 -10.38 -18.62
C LEU A 162 -1.60 -10.10 -19.58
N PRO A 163 -1.52 -10.53 -20.85
CA PRO A 163 -2.63 -10.45 -21.78
C PRO A 163 -3.90 -11.16 -21.29
N GLY A 164 -5.05 -10.58 -21.60
CA GLY A 164 -6.37 -11.07 -21.22
C GLY A 164 -7.27 -9.93 -20.75
N ILE A 165 -8.55 -10.20 -20.56
CA ILE A 165 -9.48 -9.21 -19.98
C ILE A 165 -10.10 -9.84 -18.73
N GLN A 166 -9.82 -9.27 -17.55
CA GLN A 166 -10.75 -9.42 -16.43
C GLN A 166 -11.96 -8.52 -16.75
N GLN A 167 -13.00 -9.10 -17.36
CA GLN A 167 -14.29 -8.41 -17.56
C GLN A 167 -15.16 -8.43 -16.30
N GLY A 168 -14.59 -8.83 -15.16
CA GLY A 168 -15.32 -8.95 -13.91
C GLY A 168 -15.51 -7.60 -13.23
N LYS A 169 -16.75 -7.31 -12.84
CA LYS A 169 -16.99 -6.40 -11.72
C LYS A 169 -16.43 -7.09 -10.47
N VAL A 170 -15.28 -6.61 -9.97
CA VAL A 170 -14.75 -7.09 -8.68
C VAL A 170 -15.71 -6.61 -7.59
N SER A 171 -16.18 -7.55 -6.77
CA SER A 171 -17.05 -7.26 -5.63
C SER A 171 -16.41 -7.87 -4.40
N TYR A 172 -16.42 -7.11 -3.30
CA TYR A 172 -15.94 -7.61 -2.02
C TYR A 172 -16.84 -8.76 -1.54
N VAL A 173 -16.22 -9.81 -1.00
CA VAL A 173 -16.92 -10.95 -0.39
C VAL A 173 -16.56 -10.97 1.09
N ASP A 174 -17.57 -10.81 1.95
CA ASP A 174 -17.36 -10.86 3.40
C ASP A 174 -16.94 -12.28 3.86
N GLY A 175 -16.14 -12.35 4.93
CA GLY A 175 -15.72 -13.62 5.54
C GLY A 175 -14.61 -14.37 4.81
N GLN A 176 -13.87 -13.71 3.91
CA GLN A 176 -12.65 -14.25 3.32
C GLN A 176 -11.54 -14.38 4.37
N ASP A 177 -10.61 -15.30 4.14
CA ASP A 177 -9.40 -15.45 4.96
C ASP A 177 -8.62 -14.13 4.95
N LEU A 178 -8.46 -13.53 6.13
CA LEU A 178 -7.82 -12.23 6.29
C LEU A 178 -6.35 -12.22 5.86
N ASN A 179 -5.70 -13.38 5.75
CA ASN A 179 -4.37 -13.46 5.14
C ASN A 179 -4.36 -12.98 3.68
N TRP A 180 -5.50 -13.08 2.97
CA TRP A 180 -5.61 -12.85 1.53
C TRP A 180 -6.77 -11.94 1.14
N ALA A 181 -7.57 -11.49 2.12
CA ALA A 181 -8.74 -10.65 1.89
C ALA A 181 -8.35 -9.22 1.50
N GLY A 182 -9.19 -8.60 0.67
CA GLY A 182 -9.14 -7.15 0.47
C GLY A 182 -9.58 -6.37 1.71
N VAL A 183 -9.34 -5.07 1.73
CA VAL A 183 -9.95 -4.15 2.69
C VAL A 183 -11.21 -3.58 2.07
N LYS A 184 -12.37 -3.90 2.66
CA LYS A 184 -13.69 -3.60 2.10
C LYS A 184 -13.86 -2.14 1.68
N GLU A 185 -13.45 -1.22 2.53
CA GLU A 185 -13.55 0.23 2.33
C GLU A 185 -12.72 0.68 1.11
N GLN A 186 -11.62 -0.02 0.83
CA GLN A 186 -10.73 0.29 -0.29
C GLN A 186 -11.22 -0.32 -1.61
N MET A 187 -12.05 -1.37 -1.56
CA MET A 187 -12.66 -2.04 -2.71
C MET A 187 -13.94 -1.35 -3.21
N LEU A 188 -14.60 -0.56 -2.36
CA LEU A 188 -15.85 0.14 -2.69
C LEU A 188 -15.63 1.57 -3.20
N ALA A 189 -14.41 2.10 -3.12
CA ALA A 189 -14.05 3.47 -3.47
C ALA A 189 -13.58 3.67 -4.92
N GLY A 190 -14.02 2.81 -5.85
CA GLY A 190 -13.64 2.82 -7.27
C GLY A 190 -14.73 3.30 -8.22
#